data_AF-A0A938CZ04-F1
#
_entry.id   AF-A0A938CZ04-F1
#
_cell.length_a   1.000
_cell.length_b   1.000
_cell.length_c   1.000
_cell.angle_alpha   90.00
_cell.angle_beta   90.00
_cell.angle_gamma   90.00
#
_symmetry.space_group_name_H-M   'P 1'
#
loop_
_entity.id
_entity.type
_entity.pdbx_description
1 polymer ?
#
loop_
_entity_poly.entity_id
_entity_poly.type
_entity_poly.pdbx_seq_one_letter_code
_entity_poly.pdbx_strand_id
1 'polypeptide(L)'
;MIFRQLFDKTSSTYTYLLASRPGGEALIVDPVLDNVPLYLRLIGELGLRLLKAVDTHAHADHITGLGALRDSTRCITVMGEQAGVDTVSMRVADGDTIDIEGLSLRALYTPGHTDDSYCFAMADRVFTGDTLLIRGSGRTDFQNGDARAAYDSIFNKLLKLPDDTLVYPAHDYKGETVSTIGEERRFNPRLHVRSAEEYAALMADLKLAKPQMMDVAVPANRKVGLDQAELAAAGLSLEPSEISGRLPLKDMLLVDLRDDGERARTGIIPGSLHAPYGELPHFLRSGGILAELARASGRRLVFYCAFGERSALAVKAAMEAGLPPPLNLRGGIDAWRKAGGPLERVAG
;
A
#
# COMPACT_ATOMS: atom_id res chain seq x y z
N MET A 1 -1.47 -1.01 26.27
CA MET A 1 -1.15 -1.21 24.84
C MET A 1 -0.56 -2.59 24.65
N ILE A 2 -1.14 -3.37 23.75
CA ILE A 2 -0.52 -4.58 23.19
C ILE A 2 0.47 -4.12 22.11
N PHE A 3 1.69 -4.62 22.21
CA PHE A 3 2.74 -4.42 21.22
C PHE A 3 3.42 -5.77 20.98
N ARG A 4 3.53 -6.18 19.73
CA ARG A 4 4.26 -7.39 19.31
C ARG A 4 5.16 -7.03 18.13
N GLN A 5 6.44 -7.26 18.31
CA GLN A 5 7.44 -7.23 17.25
C GLN A 5 7.69 -8.66 16.80
N LEU A 6 7.47 -8.91 15.52
CA LEU A 6 7.63 -10.19 14.85
C LEU A 6 8.80 -10.06 13.88
N PHE A 7 9.55 -11.14 13.64
CA PHE A 7 10.74 -11.11 12.80
C PHE A 7 10.68 -12.22 11.74
N ASP A 8 10.78 -11.83 10.48
CA ASP A 8 10.97 -12.75 9.36
C ASP A 8 12.47 -13.02 9.16
N LYS A 9 12.87 -14.28 9.30
CA LYS A 9 14.29 -14.66 9.20
C LYS A 9 14.83 -14.63 7.77
N THR A 10 13.96 -14.71 6.77
CA THR A 10 14.37 -14.81 5.36
C THR A 10 14.78 -13.44 4.83
N SER A 11 13.93 -12.44 5.09
CA SER A 11 14.10 -11.04 4.67
C SER A 11 14.78 -10.16 5.73
N SER A 12 14.84 -10.66 6.98
CA SER A 12 15.27 -9.88 8.15
C SER A 12 14.33 -8.72 8.48
N THR A 13 13.05 -8.85 8.10
CA THR A 13 12.01 -7.84 8.30
C THR A 13 11.39 -7.94 9.70
N TYR A 14 11.20 -6.80 10.34
CA TYR A 14 10.34 -6.63 11.49
C TYR A 14 8.92 -6.24 11.06
N THR A 15 7.93 -6.95 11.61
CA THR A 15 6.51 -6.61 11.51
C THR A 15 5.98 -6.23 12.90
N TYR A 16 5.17 -5.18 12.99
CA TYR A 16 4.67 -4.66 14.27
C TYR A 16 3.16 -4.77 14.37
N LEU A 17 2.64 -5.52 15.35
CA LEU A 17 1.22 -5.60 15.67
C LEU A 17 0.92 -4.77 16.93
N LEU A 18 -0.03 -3.85 16.81
CA LEU A 18 -0.45 -2.92 17.86
C LEU A 18 -1.95 -3.04 18.14
N ALA A 19 -2.33 -2.92 19.41
CA ALA A 19 -3.71 -2.72 19.84
C ALA A 19 -3.76 -1.99 21.19
N SER A 20 -4.81 -1.23 21.49
CA SER A 20 -4.93 -0.54 22.79
C SER A 20 -5.12 -1.53 23.95
N ARG A 21 -5.93 -2.57 23.72
CA ARG A 21 -6.32 -3.60 24.71
C ARG A 21 -6.62 -4.96 24.05
N PRO A 22 -6.65 -6.07 24.83
CA PRO A 22 -7.17 -7.36 24.35
C PRO A 22 -8.63 -7.23 23.87
N GLY A 23 -9.01 -7.97 22.84
CA GLY A 23 -10.36 -7.87 22.27
C GLY A 23 -10.65 -6.59 21.47
N GLY A 24 -9.67 -5.71 21.29
CA GLY A 24 -9.82 -4.40 20.65
C GLY A 24 -9.49 -4.40 19.15
N GLU A 25 -9.56 -3.22 18.56
CA GLU A 25 -9.01 -2.98 17.21
C GLU A 25 -7.49 -3.09 17.20
N ALA A 26 -6.96 -3.60 16.11
CA ALA A 26 -5.53 -3.73 15.89
C ALA A 26 -5.09 -3.12 14.56
N LEU A 27 -3.82 -2.70 14.53
CA LEU A 27 -3.11 -2.39 13.31
C LEU A 27 -1.84 -3.22 13.19
N ILE A 28 -1.42 -3.52 11.97
CA ILE A 28 -0.15 -4.19 11.69
C ILE A 28 0.68 -3.36 10.71
N VAL A 29 1.98 -3.23 10.96
CA VAL A 29 2.94 -2.48 10.13
C VAL A 29 3.94 -3.44 9.49
N ASP A 30 4.18 -3.28 8.20
CA ASP A 30 5.09 -4.06 7.35
C ASP A 30 4.90 -5.58 7.44
N PRO A 31 3.68 -6.11 7.23
CA PRO A 31 3.46 -7.56 7.24
C PRO A 31 4.13 -8.26 6.06
N VAL A 32 4.92 -9.29 6.33
CA VAL A 32 5.44 -10.23 5.30
C VAL A 32 4.41 -11.30 4.90
N LEU A 33 4.22 -11.55 3.59
CA LEU A 33 3.22 -12.49 3.05
C LEU A 33 3.32 -13.91 3.64
N ASP A 34 4.53 -14.47 3.68
CA ASP A 34 4.74 -15.86 4.13
C ASP A 34 4.37 -16.07 5.61
N ASN A 35 4.36 -14.99 6.39
CA ASN A 35 4.03 -15.01 7.81
C ASN A 35 2.57 -14.66 8.11
N VAL A 36 1.73 -14.40 7.10
CA VAL A 36 0.30 -14.12 7.28
C VAL A 36 -0.43 -15.19 8.11
N PRO A 37 -0.19 -16.51 7.93
CA PRO A 37 -0.81 -17.52 8.78
C PRO A 37 -0.45 -17.38 10.28
N LEU A 38 0.79 -16.95 10.58
CA LEU A 38 1.23 -16.65 11.94
C LEU A 38 0.50 -15.42 12.49
N TYR A 39 0.39 -14.36 11.68
CA TYR A 39 -0.28 -13.12 12.09
C TYR A 39 -1.76 -13.35 12.41
N LEU A 40 -2.48 -14.06 11.53
CA LEU A 40 -3.90 -14.39 11.74
C LEU A 40 -4.12 -15.22 13.00
N ARG A 41 -3.23 -16.19 13.29
CA ARG A 41 -3.27 -16.96 14.53
C ARG A 41 -3.10 -16.05 15.75
N LEU A 42 -2.07 -15.21 15.76
CA LEU A 42 -1.79 -14.31 16.87
C LEU A 42 -2.92 -13.30 17.12
N ILE A 43 -3.49 -12.74 16.04
CA ILE A 43 -4.66 -11.86 16.09
C ILE A 43 -5.84 -12.59 16.74
N GLY A 44 -6.12 -13.83 16.33
CA GLY A 44 -7.18 -14.66 16.91
C GLY A 44 -6.96 -15.00 18.39
N GLU A 45 -5.75 -15.43 18.76
CA GLU A 45 -5.39 -15.76 20.15
C GLU A 45 -5.50 -14.56 21.10
N LEU A 46 -5.24 -13.35 20.60
CA LEU A 46 -5.39 -12.10 21.36
C LEU A 46 -6.82 -11.51 21.30
N GLY A 47 -7.74 -12.18 20.57
CA GLY A 47 -9.12 -11.74 20.35
C GLY A 47 -9.23 -10.43 19.56
N LEU A 48 -8.19 -10.05 18.82
CA LEU A 48 -8.12 -8.75 18.16
C LEU A 48 -8.93 -8.72 16.86
N ARG A 49 -9.45 -7.55 16.51
CA ARG A 49 -9.98 -7.27 15.17
C ARG A 49 -8.98 -6.42 14.39
N LEU A 50 -8.35 -7.01 13.38
CA LEU A 50 -7.43 -6.27 12.52
C LEU A 50 -8.22 -5.26 11.68
N LEU A 51 -8.05 -3.97 11.99
CA LEU A 51 -8.72 -2.89 11.28
C LEU A 51 -7.85 -2.32 10.16
N LYS A 52 -6.54 -2.16 10.40
CA LYS A 52 -5.63 -1.56 9.43
C LYS A 52 -4.35 -2.39 9.26
N ALA A 53 -3.89 -2.52 8.03
CA ALA A 53 -2.57 -3.06 7.71
C ALA A 53 -1.82 -2.01 6.88
N VAL A 54 -0.60 -1.68 7.29
CA VAL A 54 0.14 -0.53 6.79
C VAL A 54 1.50 -0.99 6.29
N ASP A 55 1.92 -0.55 5.11
CA ASP A 55 3.33 -0.63 4.69
C ASP A 55 3.99 0.75 4.78
N THR A 56 5.24 0.79 5.24
CA THR A 56 6.07 2.00 5.29
C THR A 56 6.52 2.44 3.91
N HIS A 57 6.73 1.49 3.00
CA HIS A 57 7.13 1.73 1.60
C HIS A 57 6.87 0.48 0.75
N ALA A 58 7.02 0.57 -0.57
CA ALA A 58 7.02 -0.62 -1.42
C ALA A 58 8.32 -1.43 -1.20
N HIS A 59 8.25 -2.51 -0.43
CA HIS A 59 9.42 -3.34 -0.09
C HIS A 59 10.07 -4.02 -1.32
N ALA A 60 11.38 -4.29 -1.27
CA ALA A 60 12.14 -4.93 -2.37
C ALA A 60 12.74 -6.30 -2.01
N ASP A 61 12.72 -6.65 -0.74
CA ASP A 61 13.34 -7.83 -0.15
C ASP A 61 12.29 -8.93 0.16
N HIS A 62 11.02 -8.55 0.35
CA HIS A 62 9.92 -9.48 0.59
C HIS A 62 8.62 -9.06 -0.12
N ILE A 63 7.67 -9.98 -0.23
CA ILE A 63 6.31 -9.68 -0.71
C ILE A 63 5.44 -9.28 0.49
N THR A 64 4.72 -8.17 0.38
CA THR A 64 3.81 -7.68 1.41
C THR A 64 2.62 -8.61 1.63
N GLY A 65 2.25 -8.77 2.90
CA GLY A 65 1.08 -9.49 3.38
C GLY A 65 -0.20 -8.65 3.40
N LEU A 66 -0.13 -7.36 3.05
CA LEU A 66 -1.29 -6.46 3.02
C LEU A 66 -2.52 -7.06 2.31
N GLY A 67 -2.30 -7.68 1.14
CA GLY A 67 -3.37 -8.24 0.31
C GLY A 67 -4.03 -9.46 0.95
N ALA A 68 -3.22 -10.39 1.43
CA ALA A 68 -3.71 -11.61 2.08
C ALA A 68 -4.40 -11.30 3.42
N LEU A 69 -3.92 -10.31 4.17
CA LEU A 69 -4.57 -9.83 5.39
C LEU A 69 -5.90 -9.15 5.10
N ARG A 70 -5.97 -8.29 4.08
CA ARG A 70 -7.24 -7.70 3.61
C ARG A 70 -8.22 -8.79 3.22
N ASP A 71 -7.80 -9.78 2.44
CA ASP A 71 -8.70 -10.82 1.95
C ASP A 71 -9.23 -11.69 3.10
N SER A 72 -8.40 -11.94 4.13
CA SER A 72 -8.76 -12.75 5.29
C SER A 72 -9.56 -12.02 6.37
N THR A 73 -9.33 -10.71 6.54
CA THR A 73 -9.87 -9.94 7.69
C THR A 73 -10.76 -8.76 7.29
N ARG A 74 -10.76 -8.40 6.00
CA ARG A 74 -11.35 -7.18 5.45
C ARG A 74 -10.77 -5.89 6.06
N CYS A 75 -9.53 -5.94 6.57
CA CYS A 75 -8.83 -4.75 7.05
C CYS A 75 -8.56 -3.74 5.93
N ILE A 76 -8.46 -2.48 6.30
CA ILE A 76 -8.07 -1.37 5.42
C ILE A 76 -6.55 -1.45 5.19
N THR A 77 -6.13 -1.58 3.93
CA THR A 77 -4.72 -1.49 3.54
C THR A 77 -4.31 -0.03 3.37
N VAL A 78 -3.17 0.36 3.94
CA VAL A 78 -2.72 1.76 3.99
C VAL A 78 -1.28 1.88 3.49
N MET A 79 -1.03 2.87 2.64
CA MET A 79 0.32 3.32 2.25
C MET A 79 0.34 4.83 2.03
N GLY A 80 1.54 5.41 1.87
CA GLY A 80 1.72 6.80 1.50
C GLY A 80 1.08 7.16 0.15
N GLU A 81 0.70 8.43 -0.04
CA GLU A 81 0.10 8.90 -1.29
C GLU A 81 1.05 8.78 -2.51
N GLN A 82 2.37 8.84 -2.27
CA GLN A 82 3.43 8.67 -3.27
C GLN A 82 3.59 7.21 -3.71
N ALA A 83 3.05 6.25 -2.96
CA ALA A 83 3.16 4.85 -3.30
C ALA A 83 2.47 4.57 -4.63
N GLY A 84 3.24 4.06 -5.60
CA GLY A 84 2.76 3.64 -6.93
C GLY A 84 1.93 2.36 -6.91
N VAL A 85 1.12 2.19 -5.87
CA VAL A 85 0.37 0.99 -5.52
C VAL A 85 -1.12 1.32 -5.59
N ASP A 86 -1.83 0.69 -6.53
CA ASP A 86 -3.16 1.14 -6.90
C ASP A 86 -4.27 0.59 -5.98
N THR A 87 -3.95 -0.40 -5.17
CA THR A 87 -4.89 -1.30 -4.48
C THR A 87 -5.00 -1.07 -2.98
N VAL A 88 -4.28 -0.09 -2.46
CA VAL A 88 -4.44 0.30 -1.07
C VAL A 88 -5.79 0.97 -0.87
N SER A 89 -6.43 0.63 0.24
CA SER A 89 -7.78 1.09 0.58
C SER A 89 -7.78 2.52 1.09
N MET A 90 -6.65 2.96 1.66
CA MET A 90 -6.44 4.29 2.22
C MET A 90 -5.05 4.79 1.83
N ARG A 91 -4.94 6.08 1.51
CA ARG A 91 -3.68 6.79 1.33
C ARG A 91 -3.50 7.81 2.43
N VAL A 92 -2.25 8.05 2.83
CA VAL A 92 -1.88 9.08 3.81
C VAL A 92 -0.85 10.04 3.22
N ALA A 93 -1.01 11.32 3.50
CA ALA A 93 -0.04 12.36 3.23
C ALA A 93 0.81 12.70 4.47
N ASP A 94 1.84 13.53 4.30
CA ASP A 94 2.63 14.04 5.43
C ASP A 94 1.74 14.77 6.44
N GLY A 95 1.81 14.36 7.71
CA GLY A 95 1.03 14.94 8.79
C GLY A 95 -0.32 14.29 9.04
N ASP A 96 -0.82 13.44 8.14
CA ASP A 96 -2.06 12.68 8.35
C ASP A 96 -1.93 11.69 9.52
N THR A 97 -3.06 11.14 9.94
CA THR A 97 -3.12 10.17 11.04
C THR A 97 -3.78 8.86 10.63
N ILE A 98 -3.24 7.75 11.12
CA ILE A 98 -3.78 6.40 11.01
C ILE A 98 -4.33 6.01 12.36
N ASP A 99 -5.64 6.19 12.53
CA ASP A 99 -6.31 5.96 13.81
C ASP A 99 -6.97 4.57 13.91
N ILE A 100 -6.90 3.97 15.08
CA ILE A 100 -7.73 2.84 15.53
C ILE A 100 -8.17 3.09 16.98
N GLU A 101 -9.01 2.24 17.56
CA GLU A 101 -9.46 2.37 18.96
C GLU A 101 -8.30 2.63 19.94
N GLY A 102 -8.20 3.87 20.44
CA GLY A 102 -7.24 4.28 21.46
C GLY A 102 -5.79 4.43 21.00
N LEU A 103 -5.49 4.30 19.70
CA LEU A 103 -4.14 4.50 19.14
C LEU A 103 -4.19 5.40 17.90
N SER A 104 -3.20 6.26 17.74
CA SER A 104 -3.04 7.15 16.58
C SER A 104 -1.57 7.17 16.16
N LEU A 105 -1.33 6.93 14.86
CA LEU A 105 -0.01 6.99 14.25
C LEU A 105 0.01 8.17 13.27
N ARG A 106 0.88 9.16 13.51
CA ARG A 106 1.10 10.27 12.59
C ARG A 106 2.03 9.83 11.46
N ALA A 107 1.58 10.01 10.22
CA ALA A 107 2.37 9.78 9.02
C ALA A 107 3.41 10.91 8.84
N LEU A 108 4.66 10.53 8.64
CA LEU A 108 5.77 11.43 8.30
C LEU A 108 6.31 10.98 6.95
N TYR A 109 6.18 11.81 5.93
CA TYR A 109 6.75 11.50 4.61
C TYR A 109 8.27 11.61 4.71
N THR A 110 8.98 10.51 4.49
CA THR A 110 10.42 10.41 4.72
C THR A 110 11.13 9.77 3.52
N PRO A 111 11.06 10.40 2.33
CA PRO A 111 11.68 9.86 1.13
C PRO A 111 13.19 9.77 1.29
N GLY A 112 13.78 8.84 0.55
CA GLY A 112 15.23 8.71 0.44
C GLY A 112 15.67 7.27 0.27
N HIS A 113 15.13 6.34 1.07
CA HIS A 113 15.27 4.92 0.77
C HIS A 113 14.52 4.57 -0.51
N THR A 114 13.23 4.94 -0.54
CA THR A 114 12.39 5.02 -1.73
C THR A 114 11.76 6.41 -1.83
N ASP A 115 11.15 6.74 -2.96
CA ASP A 115 10.35 7.95 -3.14
C ASP A 115 8.95 7.87 -2.51
N ASP A 116 8.56 6.69 -2.01
CA ASP A 116 7.29 6.44 -1.31
C ASP A 116 7.43 6.10 0.18
N SER A 117 8.62 6.32 0.75
CA SER A 117 8.91 6.00 2.15
C SER A 117 8.18 6.92 3.15
N TYR A 118 7.56 6.30 4.14
CA TYR A 118 6.95 6.94 5.30
C TYR A 118 7.43 6.34 6.61
N CYS A 119 7.59 7.20 7.61
CA CYS A 119 7.67 6.80 9.01
C CYS A 119 6.32 7.03 9.69
N PHE A 120 5.99 6.21 10.70
CA PHE A 120 4.77 6.37 11.47
C PHE A 120 5.09 6.61 12.95
N ALA A 121 4.78 7.81 13.43
CA ALA A 121 5.13 8.26 14.77
C ALA A 121 3.94 8.18 15.73
N MET A 122 4.22 7.71 16.94
CA MET A 122 3.36 7.79 18.12
C MET A 122 4.02 8.72 19.15
N ALA A 123 3.40 8.87 20.32
CA ALA A 123 3.95 9.71 21.39
C ALA A 123 5.31 9.20 21.92
N ASP A 124 5.52 7.89 22.00
CA ASP A 124 6.70 7.26 22.63
C ASP A 124 7.65 6.58 21.64
N ARG A 125 7.24 6.41 20.38
CA ARG A 125 7.98 5.61 19.39
C ARG A 125 7.72 6.06 17.96
N VAL A 126 8.61 5.66 17.06
CA VAL A 126 8.45 5.83 15.62
C VAL A 126 8.81 4.52 14.91
N PHE A 127 7.95 4.11 13.99
CA PHE A 127 8.22 3.05 13.02
C PHE A 127 8.90 3.68 11.82
N THR A 128 10.18 3.39 11.62
CA THR A 128 11.04 4.14 10.70
C THR A 128 11.16 3.54 9.31
N GLY A 129 10.48 2.43 9.06
CA GLY A 129 10.67 1.65 7.84
C GLY A 129 12.15 1.41 7.60
N ASP A 130 12.58 1.66 6.37
CA ASP A 130 13.99 1.69 6.00
C ASP A 130 14.56 3.11 5.89
N THR A 131 13.89 4.15 6.40
CA THR A 131 14.49 5.50 6.46
C THR A 131 15.65 5.54 7.46
N LEU A 132 15.42 5.07 8.69
CA LEU A 132 16.41 5.03 9.77
C LEU A 132 16.49 3.61 10.34
N LEU A 133 17.70 3.05 10.38
CA LEU A 133 17.97 1.73 10.94
C LEU A 133 18.82 1.85 12.21
N ILE A 134 18.92 0.78 12.99
CA ILE A 134 19.77 0.77 14.18
C ILE A 134 21.23 0.87 13.75
N ARG A 135 21.90 1.96 14.16
CA ARG A 135 23.28 2.30 13.75
C ARG A 135 23.46 2.32 12.22
N GLY A 136 22.41 2.68 11.48
CA GLY A 136 22.43 2.76 10.02
C GLY A 136 21.26 3.54 9.43
N SER A 137 21.06 3.38 8.12
CA SER A 137 19.94 3.94 7.37
C SER A 137 19.62 3.01 6.19
N GLY A 138 18.49 3.18 5.53
CA GLY A 138 18.25 2.48 4.27
C GLY A 138 19.24 2.91 3.20
N ARG A 139 19.47 2.01 2.24
CA ARG A 139 20.20 2.31 1.01
C ARG A 139 19.40 3.31 0.14
N THR A 140 20.06 4.03 -0.75
CA THR A 140 19.44 5.14 -1.52
C THR A 140 19.70 5.00 -3.03
N ASP A 141 20.05 3.82 -3.52
CA ASP A 141 20.54 3.55 -4.87
C ASP A 141 19.55 2.78 -5.76
N PHE A 142 18.37 2.43 -5.23
CA PHE A 142 17.29 1.77 -5.95
C PHE A 142 15.93 2.45 -5.68
N GLN A 143 14.90 2.08 -6.43
CA GLN A 143 13.50 2.52 -6.20
C GLN A 143 13.34 4.04 -6.07
N ASN A 144 14.01 4.80 -6.95
CA ASN A 144 14.05 6.27 -6.92
C ASN A 144 14.60 6.83 -5.60
N GLY A 145 15.43 6.06 -4.89
CA GLY A 145 16.14 6.52 -3.71
C GLY A 145 17.02 7.72 -3.98
N ASP A 146 17.14 8.58 -2.97
CA ASP A 146 17.89 9.83 -3.02
C ASP A 146 18.52 10.09 -1.64
N ALA A 147 19.86 10.10 -1.61
CA ALA A 147 20.60 10.29 -0.36
C ALA A 147 20.41 11.69 0.24
N ARG A 148 20.18 12.73 -0.57
CA ARG A 148 19.89 14.09 -0.09
C ARG A 148 18.48 14.17 0.50
N ALA A 149 17.51 13.50 -0.12
CA ALA A 149 16.19 13.35 0.46
C ALA A 149 16.23 12.56 1.78
N ALA A 150 16.98 11.45 1.82
CA ALA A 150 17.20 10.69 3.05
C ALA A 150 17.82 11.55 4.16
N TYR A 151 18.80 12.37 3.82
CA TYR A 151 19.41 13.32 4.75
C TYR A 151 18.36 14.29 5.31
N ASP A 152 17.53 14.92 4.46
CA ASP A 152 16.48 15.83 4.93
C ASP A 152 15.47 15.10 5.84
N SER A 153 14.99 13.93 5.41
CA SER A 153 14.09 13.07 6.18
C SER A 153 14.64 12.73 7.57
N ILE A 154 15.91 12.37 7.66
CA ILE A 154 16.53 12.01 8.94
C ILE A 154 16.80 13.26 9.79
N PHE A 155 17.52 14.25 9.27
CA PHE A 155 18.03 15.36 10.07
C PHE A 155 16.98 16.43 10.38
N ASN A 156 16.05 16.69 9.46
CA ASN A 156 15.05 17.74 9.59
C ASN A 156 13.67 17.23 10.05
N LYS A 157 13.42 15.91 10.00
CA LYS A 157 12.20 15.30 10.57
C LYS A 157 12.49 14.38 11.74
N LEU A 158 13.11 13.22 11.52
CA LEU A 158 13.24 12.18 12.56
C LEU A 158 14.07 12.64 13.76
N LEU A 159 15.23 13.26 13.51
CA LEU A 159 16.09 13.79 14.55
C LEU A 159 15.50 15.02 15.27
N LYS A 160 14.34 15.53 14.87
CA LYS A 160 13.60 16.56 15.63
C LYS A 160 12.65 15.97 16.68
N LEU A 161 12.44 14.66 16.66
CA LEU A 161 11.69 13.96 17.70
C LEU A 161 12.48 13.96 19.03
N PRO A 162 11.78 13.81 20.18
CA PRO A 162 12.42 13.67 21.49
C PRO A 162 13.46 12.56 21.54
N ASP A 163 14.56 12.79 22.26
CA ASP A 163 15.69 11.84 22.35
C ASP A 163 15.28 10.46 22.91
N ASP A 164 14.25 10.38 23.74
CA ASP A 164 13.70 9.15 24.32
C ASP A 164 12.70 8.42 23.41
N THR A 165 12.38 8.96 22.23
CA THR A 165 11.51 8.31 21.25
C THR A 165 12.16 7.00 20.78
N LEU A 166 11.47 5.87 20.98
CA LEU A 166 11.93 4.56 20.52
C LEU A 166 11.92 4.47 18.99
N VAL A 167 12.96 3.87 18.42
CA VAL A 167 13.13 3.67 16.97
C VAL A 167 12.93 2.20 16.64
N TYR A 168 11.92 1.91 15.83
CA TYR A 168 11.55 0.59 15.36
C TYR A 168 11.67 0.51 13.83
N PRO A 169 12.79 -0.03 13.29
CA PRO A 169 13.02 -0.11 11.85
C PRO A 169 12.22 -1.24 11.19
N ALA A 170 12.11 -1.24 9.85
CA ALA A 170 11.59 -2.39 9.11
C ALA A 170 12.61 -3.54 9.05
N HIS A 171 13.92 -3.28 9.16
CA HIS A 171 14.94 -4.32 9.07
C HIS A 171 16.03 -4.22 10.14
N ASP A 172 16.56 -5.38 10.53
CA ASP A 172 17.84 -5.49 11.20
C ASP A 172 18.54 -6.81 10.86
N TYR A 173 19.86 -6.75 10.69
CA TYR A 173 20.68 -7.89 10.25
C TYR A 173 21.63 -8.41 11.35
N LYS A 174 21.54 -7.88 12.57
CA LYS A 174 22.46 -8.15 13.69
C LYS A 174 21.76 -8.71 14.93
N GLY A 175 20.43 -8.79 14.91
CA GLY A 175 19.60 -9.17 16.05
C GLY A 175 19.26 -8.01 16.99
N GLU A 176 19.52 -6.76 16.59
CA GLU A 176 19.10 -5.57 17.32
C GLU A 176 17.61 -5.31 17.07
N THR A 177 16.85 -4.99 18.12
CA THR A 177 15.37 -4.96 18.06
C THR A 177 14.79 -3.55 18.18
N VAL A 178 15.45 -2.64 18.89
CA VAL A 178 15.00 -1.27 19.13
C VAL A 178 16.20 -0.37 19.45
N SER A 179 16.11 0.90 19.09
CA SER A 179 17.03 1.97 19.51
C SER A 179 16.23 3.19 19.97
N THR A 180 16.87 4.34 20.12
CA THR A 180 16.20 5.63 20.38
C THR A 180 16.73 6.72 19.47
N ILE A 181 15.96 7.78 19.27
CA ILE A 181 16.40 8.96 18.50
C ILE A 181 17.68 9.55 19.10
N GLY A 182 17.79 9.63 20.43
CA GLY A 182 18.97 10.12 21.13
C GLY A 182 20.19 9.22 20.92
N GLU A 183 20.02 7.91 20.92
CA GLU A 183 21.10 6.98 20.61
C GLU A 183 21.55 7.07 19.15
N GLU A 184 20.62 7.08 18.19
CA GLU A 184 20.96 7.20 16.77
C GLU A 184 21.67 8.52 16.49
N ARG A 185 21.19 9.65 17.05
CA ARG A 185 21.85 10.95 16.95
C ARG A 185 23.31 10.91 17.42
N ARG A 186 23.60 10.18 18.50
CA ARG A 186 24.93 10.15 19.13
C ARG A 186 25.86 9.12 18.50
N PHE A 187 25.33 7.96 18.10
CA PHE A 187 26.15 6.78 17.83
C PHE A 187 25.92 6.15 16.45
N ASN A 188 24.96 6.64 15.65
CA ASN A 188 24.81 6.15 14.29
C ASN A 188 25.96 6.67 13.41
N PRO A 189 26.84 5.77 12.90
CA PRO A 189 28.03 6.18 12.16
C PRO A 189 27.69 6.91 10.84
N ARG A 190 26.48 6.75 10.30
CA ARG A 190 26.06 7.43 9.07
C ARG A 190 25.58 8.85 9.31
N LEU A 191 25.33 9.23 10.57
CA LEU A 191 24.81 10.55 10.94
C LEU A 191 25.91 11.53 11.39
N HIS A 192 27.17 11.07 11.47
CA HIS A 192 28.34 11.90 11.80
C HIS A 192 28.92 12.61 10.57
N VAL A 193 28.02 13.25 9.82
CA VAL A 193 28.30 13.99 8.59
C VAL A 193 27.96 15.47 8.79
N ARG A 194 28.64 16.37 8.07
CA ARG A 194 28.49 17.83 8.24
C ARG A 194 27.51 18.45 7.24
N SER A 195 27.18 17.74 6.16
CA SER A 195 26.24 18.22 5.15
C SER A 195 25.55 17.06 4.42
N ALA A 196 24.51 17.40 3.65
CA ALA A 196 23.80 16.45 2.78
C ALA A 196 24.73 15.85 1.70
N GLU A 197 25.72 16.60 1.24
CA GLU A 197 26.72 16.14 0.26
C GLU A 197 27.67 15.10 0.86
N GLU A 198 28.10 15.29 2.11
CA GLU A 198 28.94 14.32 2.81
C GLU A 198 28.17 13.03 3.09
N TYR A 199 26.88 13.13 3.45
CA TYR A 199 25.99 11.98 3.54
C TYR A 199 25.85 11.26 2.20
N ALA A 200 25.57 11.99 1.12
CA ALA A 200 25.40 11.41 -0.21
C ALA A 200 26.68 10.70 -0.71
N ALA A 201 27.85 11.28 -0.44
CA ALA A 201 29.13 10.65 -0.74
C ALA A 201 29.33 9.36 0.07
N LEU A 202 29.02 9.37 1.38
CA LEU A 202 29.07 8.18 2.24
C LEU A 202 28.15 7.07 1.70
N MET A 203 26.90 7.40 1.37
CA MET A 203 25.92 6.43 0.87
C MET A 203 26.34 5.83 -0.48
N ALA A 204 26.93 6.62 -1.37
CA ALA A 204 27.42 6.16 -2.67
C ALA A 204 28.61 5.18 -2.56
N ASP A 205 29.42 5.28 -1.50
CA ASP A 205 30.58 4.39 -1.32
C ASP A 205 30.25 3.07 -0.59
N LEU A 206 29.02 2.88 -0.11
CA LEU A 206 28.62 1.65 0.59
C LEU A 206 28.72 0.37 -0.26
N LYS A 207 28.73 0.48 -1.60
CA LYS A 207 28.95 -0.63 -2.56
C LYS A 207 28.20 -1.92 -2.20
N LEU A 208 26.92 -1.78 -1.85
CA LEU A 208 26.09 -2.88 -1.39
C LEU A 208 25.66 -3.77 -2.56
N ALA A 209 25.60 -5.08 -2.32
CA ALA A 209 25.05 -6.02 -3.30
C ALA A 209 23.59 -5.66 -3.66
N LYS A 210 23.17 -5.97 -4.89
CA LYS A 210 21.77 -5.82 -5.33
C LYS A 210 20.86 -6.68 -4.43
N PRO A 211 19.68 -6.19 -3.97
CA PRO A 211 18.76 -7.02 -3.22
C PRO A 211 18.29 -8.21 -4.07
N GLN A 212 18.30 -9.41 -3.48
CA GLN A 212 18.08 -10.67 -4.22
C GLN A 212 16.67 -10.79 -4.80
N MET A 213 15.67 -10.29 -4.06
CA MET A 213 14.25 -10.42 -4.41
C MET A 213 13.70 -9.24 -5.21
N MET A 214 14.48 -8.19 -5.47
CA MET A 214 13.96 -6.91 -5.98
C MET A 214 13.18 -7.04 -7.29
N ASP A 215 13.65 -7.88 -8.22
CA ASP A 215 13.02 -8.07 -9.52
C ASP A 215 11.67 -8.83 -9.43
N VAL A 216 11.35 -9.40 -8.26
CA VAL A 216 10.12 -10.14 -7.96
C VAL A 216 9.24 -9.36 -6.98
N ALA A 217 9.82 -8.90 -5.88
CA ALA A 217 9.13 -8.23 -4.78
C ALA A 217 8.56 -6.86 -5.20
N VAL A 218 9.34 -6.00 -5.86
CA VAL A 218 8.86 -4.66 -6.23
C VAL A 218 7.65 -4.73 -7.17
N PRO A 219 7.66 -5.54 -8.25
CA PRO A 219 6.46 -5.72 -9.08
C PRO A 219 5.27 -6.35 -8.35
N ALA A 220 5.51 -7.27 -7.41
CA ALA A 220 4.45 -7.93 -6.64
C ALA A 220 3.81 -6.97 -5.62
N ASN A 221 4.62 -6.16 -4.94
CA ASN A 221 4.18 -5.22 -3.92
C ASN A 221 3.40 -4.04 -4.51
N ARG A 222 3.74 -3.63 -5.74
CA ARG A 222 2.92 -2.68 -6.50
C ARG A 222 1.48 -3.15 -6.75
N LYS A 223 1.26 -4.47 -6.73
CA LYS A 223 -0.05 -5.10 -6.91
C LYS A 223 -0.69 -5.55 -5.59
N VAL A 224 0.01 -5.45 -4.46
CA VAL A 224 -0.44 -5.92 -3.14
C VAL A 224 -1.03 -7.35 -3.21
N GLY A 225 -0.32 -8.25 -3.89
CA GLY A 225 -0.71 -9.66 -4.01
C GLY A 225 -1.89 -9.93 -4.96
N LEU A 226 -2.29 -9.00 -5.82
CA LEU A 226 -3.33 -9.23 -6.84
C LEU A 226 -2.74 -9.70 -8.17
N ASP A 227 -3.13 -10.91 -8.56
CA ASP A 227 -2.82 -11.42 -9.89
C ASP A 227 -4.02 -11.27 -10.84
N GLN A 228 -3.98 -10.26 -11.72
CA GLN A 228 -4.93 -10.13 -12.83
C GLN A 228 -4.87 -11.36 -13.76
N ALA A 229 -3.79 -12.15 -13.76
CA ALA A 229 -3.70 -13.36 -14.55
C ALA A 229 -4.64 -14.46 -14.07
N GLU A 230 -4.99 -14.54 -12.77
CA GLU A 230 -6.00 -15.49 -12.28
C GLU A 230 -7.38 -15.16 -12.87
N LEU A 231 -7.77 -13.89 -12.87
CA LEU A 231 -9.03 -13.47 -13.48
C LEU A 231 -9.03 -13.68 -14.99
N ALA A 232 -7.92 -13.41 -15.66
CA ALA A 232 -7.77 -13.71 -17.08
C ALA A 232 -7.91 -15.20 -17.38
N ALA A 233 -7.26 -16.06 -16.59
CA ALA A 233 -7.37 -17.52 -16.70
C ALA A 233 -8.80 -18.02 -16.43
N ALA A 234 -9.55 -17.34 -15.56
CA ALA A 234 -10.96 -17.63 -15.28
C ALA A 234 -11.95 -17.04 -16.31
N GLY A 235 -11.48 -16.35 -17.36
CA GLY A 235 -12.35 -15.68 -18.33
C GLY A 235 -13.11 -14.47 -17.77
N LEU A 236 -12.60 -13.88 -16.68
CA LEU A 236 -13.17 -12.73 -15.97
C LEU A 236 -12.41 -11.42 -16.24
N SER A 237 -11.59 -11.37 -17.30
CA SER A 237 -10.83 -10.19 -17.70
C SER A 237 -11.06 -9.88 -19.18
N LEU A 238 -11.10 -8.60 -19.52
CA LEU A 238 -11.15 -8.07 -20.89
C LEU A 238 -9.93 -7.20 -21.15
N GLU A 239 -9.35 -7.33 -22.34
CA GLU A 239 -8.37 -6.39 -22.87
C GLU A 239 -9.07 -5.13 -23.39
N PRO A 240 -8.50 -3.93 -23.19
CA PRO A 240 -9.08 -2.71 -23.71
C PRO A 240 -9.31 -2.72 -25.24
N SER A 241 -8.43 -3.38 -26.00
CA SER A 241 -8.55 -3.51 -27.46
C SER A 241 -9.79 -4.30 -27.92
N GLU A 242 -10.37 -5.13 -27.05
CA GLU A 242 -11.57 -5.91 -27.39
C GLU A 242 -12.84 -5.03 -27.43
N ILE A 243 -12.86 -3.94 -26.68
CA ILE A 243 -14.07 -3.13 -26.45
C ILE A 243 -13.93 -1.65 -26.80
N SER A 244 -12.72 -1.10 -26.90
CA SER A 244 -12.50 0.35 -27.07
C SER A 244 -13.12 0.94 -28.33
N GLY A 245 -13.11 0.19 -29.44
CA GLY A 245 -13.73 0.59 -30.71
C GLY A 245 -15.25 0.43 -30.78
N ARG A 246 -15.92 0.01 -29.69
CA ARG A 246 -17.34 -0.38 -29.69
C ARG A 246 -18.23 0.50 -28.80
N LEU A 247 -17.73 1.65 -28.35
CA LEU A 247 -18.53 2.53 -27.51
C LEU A 247 -19.71 3.18 -28.29
N PRO A 248 -20.91 3.28 -27.69
CA PRO A 248 -21.29 2.75 -26.38
C PRO A 248 -21.54 1.22 -26.41
N LEU A 249 -21.10 0.53 -25.36
CA LEU A 249 -21.29 -0.93 -25.24
C LEU A 249 -22.76 -1.24 -24.91
N LYS A 250 -23.47 -1.93 -25.80
CA LYS A 250 -24.90 -2.22 -25.61
C LYS A 250 -25.16 -3.29 -24.54
N ASP A 251 -24.25 -4.25 -24.42
CA ASP A 251 -24.31 -5.45 -23.58
C ASP A 251 -23.43 -5.35 -22.33
N MET A 252 -22.66 -4.27 -22.18
CA MET A 252 -21.77 -4.07 -21.04
C MET A 252 -21.97 -2.69 -20.42
N LEU A 253 -21.71 -2.58 -19.12
CA LEU A 253 -21.69 -1.32 -18.39
C LEU A 253 -20.32 -1.14 -17.74
N LEU A 254 -19.58 -0.12 -18.17
CA LEU A 254 -18.30 0.23 -17.55
C LEU A 254 -18.55 0.91 -16.20
N VAL A 255 -17.78 0.52 -15.20
CA VAL A 255 -17.87 1.07 -13.83
C VAL A 255 -16.48 1.53 -13.39
N ASP A 256 -16.35 2.84 -13.17
CA ASP A 256 -15.14 3.50 -12.70
C ASP A 256 -15.06 3.45 -11.17
N LEU A 257 -14.02 2.79 -10.66
CA LEU A 257 -13.81 2.59 -9.22
C LEU A 257 -12.86 3.63 -8.58
N ARG A 258 -12.35 4.56 -9.37
CA ARG A 258 -11.38 5.56 -8.93
C ARG A 258 -12.02 6.66 -8.10
N ASP A 259 -11.21 7.34 -7.30
CA ASP A 259 -11.67 8.54 -6.59
C ASP A 259 -11.83 9.75 -7.53
N ASP A 260 -12.48 10.81 -7.04
CA ASP A 260 -12.73 12.01 -7.83
C ASP A 260 -11.46 12.74 -8.26
N GLY A 261 -10.40 12.68 -7.44
CA GLY A 261 -9.11 13.30 -7.76
C GLY A 261 -8.43 12.61 -8.94
N GLU A 262 -8.42 11.28 -8.97
CA GLU A 262 -7.92 10.49 -10.09
C GLU A 262 -8.70 10.78 -11.38
N ARG A 263 -10.03 10.84 -11.28
CA ARG A 263 -10.93 11.12 -12.41
C ARG A 263 -10.70 12.54 -12.97
N ALA A 264 -10.56 13.53 -12.10
CA ALA A 264 -10.26 14.90 -12.51
C ALA A 264 -8.91 15.02 -13.24
N ARG A 265 -7.88 14.29 -12.79
CA ARG A 265 -6.53 14.33 -13.38
C ARG A 265 -6.44 13.64 -14.75
N THR A 266 -7.14 12.52 -14.92
CA THR A 266 -6.89 11.60 -16.06
C THR A 266 -8.08 11.45 -17.00
N GLY A 267 -9.24 12.03 -16.65
CA GLY A 267 -10.49 11.82 -17.39
C GLY A 267 -11.14 10.49 -17.04
N ILE A 268 -12.24 10.19 -17.73
CA ILE A 268 -13.08 9.00 -17.56
C ILE A 268 -13.34 8.32 -18.89
N ILE A 269 -13.68 7.03 -18.88
CA ILE A 269 -14.16 6.34 -20.09
C ILE A 269 -15.62 6.78 -20.36
N PRO A 270 -15.96 7.22 -21.58
CA PRO A 270 -17.30 7.68 -21.93
C PRO A 270 -18.41 6.70 -21.55
N GLY A 271 -19.47 7.21 -20.92
CA GLY A 271 -20.63 6.41 -20.52
C GLY A 271 -20.39 5.43 -19.35
N SER A 272 -19.25 5.55 -18.65
CA SER A 272 -19.01 4.77 -17.43
C SER A 272 -19.79 5.32 -16.23
N LEU A 273 -20.25 4.42 -15.36
CA LEU A 273 -20.84 4.76 -14.06
C LEU A 273 -19.73 4.93 -13.04
N HIS A 274 -19.80 5.95 -12.20
CA HIS A 274 -18.85 6.11 -11.09
C HIS A 274 -19.35 5.40 -9.83
N ALA A 275 -18.49 4.56 -9.25
CA ALA A 275 -18.73 3.85 -7.99
C ALA A 275 -17.38 3.66 -7.28
N PRO A 276 -16.90 4.65 -6.51
CA PRO A 276 -15.60 4.57 -5.84
C PRO A 276 -15.41 3.26 -5.08
N TYR A 277 -14.21 2.67 -5.17
CA TYR A 277 -13.94 1.36 -4.57
C TYR A 277 -14.25 1.31 -3.06
N GLY A 278 -13.90 2.36 -2.31
CA GLY A 278 -14.17 2.45 -0.87
C GLY A 278 -15.66 2.41 -0.51
N GLU A 279 -16.53 2.82 -1.44
CA GLU A 279 -17.98 2.81 -1.27
C GLU A 279 -18.64 1.62 -1.97
N LEU A 280 -17.88 0.77 -2.67
CA LEU A 280 -18.41 -0.33 -3.50
C LEU A 280 -19.44 -1.23 -2.78
N PRO A 281 -19.30 -1.59 -1.48
CA PRO A 281 -20.33 -2.34 -0.76
C PRO A 281 -21.71 -1.66 -0.79
N HIS A 282 -21.76 -0.31 -0.81
CA HIS A 282 -23.00 0.45 -0.94
C HIS A 282 -23.67 0.20 -2.29
N PHE A 283 -22.89 0.08 -3.36
CA PHE A 283 -23.39 -0.09 -4.72
C PHE A 283 -23.81 -1.54 -5.01
N LEU A 284 -23.16 -2.52 -4.36
CA LEU A 284 -23.39 -3.95 -4.59
C LEU A 284 -24.49 -4.58 -3.72
N ARG A 285 -24.91 -3.94 -2.62
CA ARG A 285 -26.00 -4.46 -1.77
C ARG A 285 -27.33 -4.53 -2.54
N SER A 286 -28.29 -5.29 -2.00
CA SER A 286 -29.67 -5.31 -2.52
C SER A 286 -30.27 -3.89 -2.55
N GLY A 287 -30.86 -3.48 -3.68
CA GLY A 287 -31.33 -2.10 -3.90
C GLY A 287 -30.21 -1.09 -4.23
N GLY A 288 -28.95 -1.50 -4.24
CA GLY A 288 -27.83 -0.70 -4.74
C GLY A 288 -27.84 -0.62 -6.26
N ILE A 289 -27.44 0.52 -6.82
CA ILE A 289 -27.57 0.80 -8.26
C ILE A 289 -26.85 -0.23 -9.14
N LEU A 290 -25.68 -0.74 -8.74
CA LEU A 290 -24.96 -1.76 -9.51
C LEU A 290 -25.66 -3.11 -9.45
N ALA A 291 -26.21 -3.48 -8.29
CA ALA A 291 -26.96 -4.71 -8.13
C ALA A 291 -28.24 -4.71 -8.98
N GLU A 292 -28.98 -3.60 -8.97
CA GLU A 292 -30.20 -3.44 -9.77
C GLU A 292 -29.90 -3.41 -11.27
N LEU A 293 -28.87 -2.67 -11.70
CA LEU A 293 -28.48 -2.63 -13.11
C LEU A 293 -28.01 -3.99 -13.63
N ALA A 294 -27.19 -4.70 -12.87
CA ALA A 294 -26.71 -6.03 -13.26
C ALA A 294 -27.85 -7.05 -13.41
N ARG A 295 -28.92 -6.93 -12.60
CA ARG A 295 -30.08 -7.83 -12.64
C ARG A 295 -31.12 -7.44 -13.67
N ALA A 296 -31.40 -6.14 -13.81
CA ALA A 296 -32.51 -5.65 -14.64
C ALA A 296 -32.13 -5.41 -16.11
N SER A 297 -30.89 -5.01 -16.39
CA SER A 297 -30.50 -4.56 -17.73
C SER A 297 -29.99 -5.68 -18.64
N GLY A 298 -29.63 -6.84 -18.07
CA GLY A 298 -28.90 -7.90 -18.78
C GLY A 298 -27.48 -7.49 -19.21
N ARG A 299 -27.03 -6.27 -18.87
CA ARG A 299 -25.68 -5.78 -19.18
C ARG A 299 -24.68 -6.35 -18.18
N ARG A 300 -23.56 -6.83 -18.69
CA ARG A 300 -22.46 -7.32 -17.87
C ARG A 300 -21.66 -6.13 -17.33
N LEU A 301 -21.45 -6.07 -16.02
CA LEU A 301 -20.62 -5.05 -15.40
C LEU A 301 -19.16 -5.26 -15.80
N VAL A 302 -18.45 -4.18 -16.15
CA VAL A 302 -17.03 -4.17 -16.45
C VAL A 302 -16.37 -3.13 -15.55
N PHE A 303 -15.67 -3.60 -14.52
CA PHE A 303 -14.98 -2.73 -13.58
C PHE A 303 -13.65 -2.26 -14.15
N TYR A 304 -13.30 -1.00 -13.90
CA TYR A 304 -11.96 -0.50 -14.14
C TYR A 304 -11.49 0.45 -13.03
N CYS A 305 -10.17 0.51 -12.84
CA CYS A 305 -9.50 1.53 -12.04
C CYS A 305 -8.33 2.13 -12.83
N ALA A 306 -7.31 2.70 -12.18
CA ALA A 306 -6.18 3.25 -12.91
C ALA A 306 -5.38 2.15 -13.66
N PHE A 307 -5.02 1.05 -12.98
CA PHE A 307 -4.21 -0.04 -13.56
C PHE A 307 -4.87 -1.44 -13.57
N GLY A 308 -6.14 -1.56 -13.23
CA GLY A 308 -6.91 -2.81 -13.32
C GLY A 308 -6.90 -3.68 -12.05
N GLU A 309 -6.27 -3.21 -10.98
CA GLU A 309 -6.09 -4.00 -9.77
C GLU A 309 -7.25 -3.87 -8.77
N ARG A 310 -7.75 -2.65 -8.49
CA ARG A 310 -9.00 -2.45 -7.71
C ARG A 310 -10.19 -3.06 -8.41
N SER A 311 -10.22 -3.03 -9.74
CA SER A 311 -11.27 -3.69 -10.52
C SER A 311 -11.21 -5.21 -10.42
N ALA A 312 -10.02 -5.80 -10.27
CA ALA A 312 -9.91 -7.23 -9.96
C ALA A 312 -10.55 -7.59 -8.61
N LEU A 313 -10.38 -6.75 -7.59
CA LEU A 313 -11.07 -6.92 -6.31
C LEU A 313 -12.57 -6.74 -6.42
N ALA A 314 -13.02 -5.73 -7.17
CA ALA A 314 -14.44 -5.48 -7.38
C ALA A 314 -15.15 -6.65 -8.07
N VAL A 315 -14.46 -7.36 -8.98
CA VAL A 315 -14.97 -8.60 -9.58
C VAL A 315 -15.29 -9.63 -8.50
N LYS A 316 -14.33 -9.90 -7.60
CA LYS A 316 -14.52 -10.85 -6.48
C LYS A 316 -15.68 -10.40 -5.57
N ALA A 317 -15.70 -9.13 -5.16
CA ALA A 317 -16.73 -8.58 -4.28
C ALA A 317 -18.14 -8.66 -4.87
N ALA A 318 -18.30 -8.38 -6.17
CA ALA A 318 -19.58 -8.49 -6.86
C ALA A 318 -20.05 -9.94 -7.01
N MET A 319 -19.12 -10.89 -7.25
CA MET A 319 -19.44 -12.32 -7.26
C MET A 319 -19.88 -12.81 -5.87
N GLU A 320 -19.20 -12.39 -4.81
CA GLU A 320 -19.58 -12.67 -3.41
C GLU A 320 -20.96 -12.09 -3.06
N ALA A 321 -21.31 -10.93 -3.64
CA ALA A 321 -22.65 -10.34 -3.53
C ALA A 321 -23.73 -11.06 -4.36
N GLY A 322 -23.37 -12.15 -5.07
CA GLY A 322 -24.29 -12.95 -5.86
C GLY A 322 -24.74 -12.28 -7.16
N LEU A 323 -23.96 -11.34 -7.70
CA LEU A 323 -24.24 -10.73 -9.00
C LEU A 323 -23.78 -11.64 -10.14
N PRO A 324 -24.36 -11.49 -11.35
CA PRO A 324 -23.83 -12.12 -12.56
C PRO A 324 -22.34 -11.81 -12.73
N PRO A 325 -21.49 -12.78 -13.15
CA PRO A 325 -20.05 -12.62 -13.15
C PRO A 325 -19.61 -11.36 -13.92
N PRO A 326 -19.07 -10.34 -13.25
CA PRO A 326 -18.57 -9.13 -13.91
C PRO A 326 -17.26 -9.42 -14.64
N LEU A 327 -16.72 -8.40 -15.31
CA LEU A 327 -15.42 -8.44 -15.97
C LEU A 327 -14.50 -7.37 -15.38
N ASN A 328 -13.21 -7.68 -15.33
CA ASN A 328 -12.15 -6.72 -15.07
C ASN A 328 -11.65 -6.13 -16.39
N LEU A 329 -11.49 -4.80 -16.49
CA LEU A 329 -10.73 -4.19 -17.58
C LEU A 329 -9.23 -4.29 -17.27
N ARG A 330 -8.52 -5.17 -17.97
CA ARG A 330 -7.10 -5.43 -17.74
C ARG A 330 -6.27 -4.18 -17.94
N GLY A 331 -5.38 -3.89 -16.99
CA GLY A 331 -4.53 -2.70 -17.05
C GLY A 331 -5.27 -1.36 -16.85
N GLY A 332 -6.57 -1.39 -16.57
CA GLY A 332 -7.37 -0.21 -16.23
C GLY A 332 -7.42 0.87 -17.31
N ILE A 333 -7.65 2.11 -16.88
CA ILE A 333 -7.75 3.26 -17.78
C ILE A 333 -6.40 3.63 -18.43
N ASP A 334 -5.27 3.27 -17.81
CA ASP A 334 -3.96 3.49 -18.42
C ASP A 334 -3.77 2.61 -19.66
N ALA A 335 -4.11 1.32 -19.56
CA ALA A 335 -4.09 0.43 -20.72
C ALA A 335 -5.13 0.82 -21.77
N TRP A 336 -6.32 1.29 -21.34
CA TRP A 336 -7.33 1.86 -22.24
C TRP A 336 -6.79 3.02 -23.08
N ARG A 337 -6.14 3.98 -22.43
CA ARG A 337 -5.52 5.13 -23.10
C ARG A 337 -4.41 4.68 -24.06
N LYS A 338 -3.55 3.75 -23.63
CA LYS A 338 -2.48 3.19 -24.48
C LYS A 338 -3.03 2.45 -25.70
N ALA A 339 -4.20 1.83 -25.58
CA ALA A 339 -4.93 1.20 -26.68
C ALA A 339 -5.69 2.18 -27.57
N GLY A 340 -5.54 3.50 -27.37
CA GLY A 340 -6.22 4.53 -28.16
C GLY A 340 -7.70 4.69 -27.83
N GLY A 341 -8.16 4.18 -26.69
CA GLY A 341 -9.54 4.33 -26.26
C GLY A 341 -9.90 5.79 -25.94
N PRO A 342 -11.13 6.25 -26.26
CA PRO A 342 -11.55 7.63 -26.02
C PRO A 342 -11.68 7.93 -24.52
N LEU A 343 -11.43 9.18 -24.15
CA LEU A 343 -11.56 9.69 -22.79
C LEU A 343 -12.37 11.00 -22.78
N GLU A 344 -13.19 11.18 -21.76
CA GLU A 344 -13.92 12.42 -21.48
C GLU A 344 -13.31 13.11 -20.25
N ARG A 345 -13.30 14.44 -20.25
CA ARG A 345 -12.95 15.21 -19.05
C ARG A 345 -14.15 15.25 -18.11
N VAL A 346 -13.89 15.11 -16.81
CA VAL A 346 -14.91 15.37 -15.79
C VAL A 346 -15.17 16.87 -15.78
N ALA A 347 -16.41 17.28 -16.03
CA ALA A 347 -16.81 18.68 -15.84
C ALA A 347 -16.70 19.00 -14.34
N GLY A 348 -16.00 20.09 -14.02
CA GLY A 348 -15.74 20.53 -12.64
C GLY A 348 -17.00 21.05 -11.94
#